data_AF-A0AAU1NXU6-F1
#
_entry.id   AF-A0AAU1NXU6-F1
#
_cell.length_a   1.000
_cell.length_b   1.000
_cell.length_c   1.000
_cell.angle_alpha   90.00
_cell.angle_beta   90.00
_cell.angle_gamma   90.00
#
_symmetry.space_group_name_H-M   'P 1'
#
loop_
_entity.id
_entity.type
_entity.pdbx_description
1 polymer ?
#
loop_
_entity_poly.entity_id
_entity_poly.type
_entity_poly.pdbx_seq_one_letter_code
_entity_poly.pdbx_strand_id
1 'polypeptide(L)'
;MSRISVRGFAVASATAVTTVGAVVGVASGSTMPAGDNIDAASAADTTTLADIPDGQQAQVASLTEQADTQAVQADAAAKKSAEESARIQAAKDAKSKKEAADEAVAKAKEAAKKRAEQKKLESSRSSVRDASSFSSQGSYTAAQVQAMARQMMPSDQFQCFSNIVSHESGWNYKATNPGSGAYGLVQALPGSKMSSAGADWQTNPATQIKWGLNYMNSRYQSPCGAWSFWQANSWY
;
A
#
# COMPACT_ATOMS: atom_id res chain seq x y z
N MET A 1 -21.83 -45.30 10.06
CA MET A 1 -20.68 -45.07 9.16
C MET A 1 -20.79 -43.62 8.68
N SER A 2 -20.12 -42.64 9.33
CA SER A 2 -18.84 -42.03 8.90
C SER A 2 -18.91 -41.44 7.47
N ARG A 3 -18.67 -40.15 7.16
CA ARG A 3 -17.92 -39.08 7.86
C ARG A 3 -18.41 -37.67 7.52
N ILE A 4 -18.30 -36.80 8.52
CA ILE A 4 -18.35 -35.33 8.48
C ILE A 4 -17.03 -34.81 7.87
N SER A 5 -17.12 -33.95 6.86
CA SER A 5 -15.95 -33.26 6.27
C SER A 5 -15.94 -31.81 6.73
N VAL A 6 -15.17 -31.51 7.77
CA VAL A 6 -14.82 -30.15 8.18
C VAL A 6 -13.48 -29.82 7.54
N ARG A 7 -13.47 -28.88 6.59
CA ARG A 7 -12.22 -28.28 6.09
C ARG A 7 -11.76 -27.23 7.09
N GLY A 8 -10.69 -27.57 7.83
CA GLY A 8 -10.00 -26.68 8.74
C GLY A 8 -9.35 -25.51 8.01
N PHE A 9 -9.56 -24.30 8.54
CA PHE A 9 -8.73 -23.15 8.24
C PHE A 9 -7.45 -23.27 9.08
N ALA A 10 -6.32 -23.49 8.42
CA ALA A 10 -5.01 -23.44 9.05
C ALA A 10 -4.70 -22.01 9.48
N VAL A 11 -4.54 -21.80 10.79
CA VAL A 11 -3.89 -20.62 11.35
C VAL A 11 -2.38 -20.84 11.21
N ALA A 12 -1.76 -20.10 10.29
CA ALA A 12 -0.30 -20.05 10.20
C ALA A 12 0.21 -19.10 11.31
N SER A 13 0.59 -19.68 12.45
CA SER A 13 1.38 -19.00 13.47
C SER A 13 2.78 -18.76 12.94
N ALA A 14 3.12 -17.50 12.65
CA ALA A 14 4.48 -17.09 12.30
C ALA A 14 5.29 -16.91 13.60
N THR A 15 6.00 -17.96 14.01
CA THR A 15 7.03 -17.88 15.05
C THR A 15 8.27 -17.23 14.44
N ALA A 16 8.45 -15.92 14.64
CA ALA A 16 9.70 -15.25 14.30
C ALA A 16 10.73 -15.55 15.40
N VAL A 17 11.60 -16.54 15.15
CA VAL A 17 12.84 -16.72 15.91
C VAL A 17 13.83 -15.68 15.41
N THR A 18 13.93 -14.55 16.10
CA THR A 18 15.04 -13.60 15.88
C THR A 18 16.27 -14.12 16.60
N THR A 19 17.17 -14.71 15.82
CA THR A 19 18.56 -14.96 16.18
C THR A 19 19.24 -13.67 16.66
N VAL A 20 19.70 -13.65 17.92
CA VAL A 20 20.63 -12.62 18.40
C VAL A 20 21.99 -12.92 17.78
N GLY A 21 22.34 -12.21 16.72
CA GLY A 21 23.68 -12.23 16.17
C GLY A 21 24.63 -11.51 17.13
N ALA A 22 25.49 -12.28 17.80
CA ALA A 22 26.66 -11.73 18.49
C ALA A 22 27.64 -11.23 17.42
N VAL A 23 27.88 -9.92 17.38
CA VAL A 23 28.92 -9.33 16.54
C VAL A 23 30.22 -9.36 17.35
N VAL A 24 31.14 -10.25 16.98
CA VAL A 24 32.53 -10.28 17.45
C VAL A 24 33.43 -10.02 16.25
N GLY A 25 34.41 -9.13 16.43
CA GLY A 25 35.55 -8.91 15.53
C GLY A 25 35.51 -7.54 14.84
N VAL A 26 36.59 -6.76 14.71
CA VAL A 26 38.02 -7.07 14.86
C VAL A 26 38.78 -5.75 15.11
N ALA A 27 39.72 -5.75 16.04
CA ALA A 27 40.69 -4.66 16.16
C ALA A 27 41.82 -4.91 15.16
N SER A 28 41.81 -4.20 14.04
CA SER A 28 42.92 -4.17 13.10
C SER A 28 43.75 -2.92 13.35
N GLY A 29 44.97 -3.13 13.86
CA GLY A 29 46.00 -2.10 13.88
C GLY A 29 46.36 -1.67 12.46
N SER A 30 46.55 -0.38 12.25
CA SER A 30 47.14 0.20 11.04
C SER A 30 48.07 1.34 11.43
N THR A 31 49.37 1.01 11.45
CA THR A 31 50.53 1.81 11.04
C THR A 31 50.29 3.29 10.68
N MET A 32 50.97 4.18 11.40
CA MET A 32 51.24 5.57 10.98
C MET A 32 52.27 5.59 9.82
N PRO A 33 52.14 6.51 8.83
CA PRO A 33 53.19 6.80 7.87
C PRO A 33 54.20 7.82 8.44
N ALA A 34 55.47 7.62 8.10
CA ALA A 34 56.60 8.50 8.42
C ALA A 34 56.89 9.50 7.27
N GLY A 35 57.48 10.65 7.62
CA GLY A 35 58.05 11.70 6.75
C GLY A 35 57.36 13.05 6.99
N ASP A 36 57.98 14.14 7.45
CA ASP A 36 59.37 14.59 7.29
C ASP A 36 59.78 15.60 8.41
N ASN A 37 61.02 15.43 8.90
CA ASN A 37 61.99 16.41 9.40
C ASN A 37 61.63 17.41 10.52
N ILE A 38 62.08 17.12 11.76
CA ILE A 38 62.90 18.06 12.55
C ILE A 38 64.07 17.29 13.17
N ASP A 39 65.23 17.92 13.09
CA ASP A 39 66.59 17.45 13.26
C ASP A 39 66.91 16.54 14.45
N ALA A 40 67.77 15.57 14.15
CA ALA A 40 68.60 14.87 15.11
C ALA A 40 69.57 15.85 15.79
N ALA A 41 69.35 16.13 17.07
CA ALA A 41 70.44 16.41 17.99
C ALA A 41 70.68 15.16 18.82
N SER A 42 71.63 14.36 18.34
CA SER A 42 72.32 13.33 19.10
C SER A 42 72.87 13.93 20.40
N ALA A 43 72.34 13.48 21.53
CA ALA A 43 73.14 13.27 22.73
C ALA A 43 72.74 11.90 23.29
N ALA A 44 73.34 10.86 22.71
CA ALA A 44 73.57 9.64 23.46
C ALA A 44 74.46 10.01 24.64
N ASP A 45 73.84 10.23 25.79
CA ASP A 45 74.53 10.15 27.06
C ASP A 45 73.71 9.22 27.96
N THR A 46 74.23 8.01 28.10
CA THR A 46 73.77 7.02 29.06
C THR A 46 74.01 7.56 30.46
N THR A 47 73.07 8.36 30.98
CA THR A 47 72.98 8.61 32.42
C THR A 47 72.28 7.42 33.06
N THR A 48 73.10 6.46 33.48
CA THR A 48 72.80 5.47 34.50
C THR A 48 72.19 6.14 35.73
N LEU A 49 70.99 5.67 36.06
CA LEU A 49 70.21 5.56 37.31
C LEU A 49 70.84 5.91 38.69
N ALA A 50 71.81 6.83 38.83
CA ALA A 50 72.51 7.02 40.12
C ALA A 50 72.63 8.45 40.65
N ASP A 51 72.16 9.50 39.96
CA ASP A 51 72.20 10.85 40.53
C ASP A 51 71.07 11.73 39.99
N ILE A 52 69.92 11.72 40.68
CA ILE A 52 68.84 12.70 40.51
C ILE A 52 68.53 13.22 41.92
N PRO A 53 68.67 14.52 42.21
CA PRO A 53 68.37 15.06 43.53
C PRO A 53 66.90 14.79 43.89
N ASP A 54 66.64 14.41 45.15
CA ASP A 54 65.34 13.94 45.68
C ASP A 54 64.12 14.82 45.32
N GLY A 55 64.32 16.08 44.92
CA GLY A 55 63.25 16.99 44.48
C GLY A 55 62.65 16.71 43.09
N GLN A 56 63.38 16.06 42.17
CA GLN A 56 62.89 15.78 40.81
C GLN A 56 62.04 14.50 40.72
N GLN A 57 62.28 13.50 41.57
CA GLN A 57 61.45 12.27 41.59
C GLN A 57 60.00 12.55 42.03
N ALA A 58 59.78 13.49 42.95
CA ALA A 58 58.45 13.89 43.39
C ALA A 58 57.63 14.58 42.28
N GLN A 59 58.27 15.34 41.38
CA GLN A 59 57.60 15.96 40.23
C GLN A 59 57.26 14.94 39.13
N VAL A 60 58.12 13.96 38.89
CA VAL A 60 57.86 12.90 37.90
C VAL A 60 56.73 11.96 38.37
N ALA A 61 56.64 11.68 39.68
CA ALA A 61 55.53 10.92 40.27
C ALA A 61 54.18 11.65 40.12
N SER A 62 54.12 12.97 40.38
CA SER A 62 52.87 13.73 40.25
C SER A 62 52.40 13.90 38.80
N LEU A 63 53.34 14.00 37.85
CA LEU A 63 53.04 14.01 36.42
C LEU A 63 52.48 12.67 35.94
N THR A 64 53.01 11.55 36.46
CA THR A 64 52.52 10.21 36.15
C THR A 64 51.09 10.01 36.65
N GLU A 65 50.80 10.42 37.89
CA GLU A 65 49.47 10.31 38.48
C GLU A 65 48.43 11.21 37.77
N GLN A 66 48.82 12.40 37.31
CA GLN A 66 47.98 13.25 36.46
C GLN A 66 47.69 12.63 35.09
N ALA A 67 48.67 11.97 34.48
CA ALA A 67 48.49 11.29 33.20
C ALA A 67 47.53 10.09 33.33
N ASP A 68 47.65 9.30 34.39
CA ASP A 68 46.72 8.19 34.68
C ASP A 68 45.30 8.71 34.92
N THR A 69 45.15 9.80 35.66
CA THR A 69 43.85 10.42 35.90
C THR A 69 43.22 10.94 34.60
N GLN A 70 44.02 11.58 33.72
CA GLN A 70 43.54 12.02 32.40
C GLN A 70 43.15 10.84 31.50
N ALA A 71 43.92 9.75 31.50
CA ALA A 71 43.61 8.55 30.73
C ALA A 71 42.28 7.93 31.16
N VAL A 72 42.04 7.80 32.47
CA VAL A 72 40.76 7.28 33.00
C VAL A 72 39.58 8.19 32.64
N GLN A 73 39.76 9.51 32.69
CA GLN A 73 38.72 10.46 32.30
C GLN A 73 38.43 10.40 30.78
N ALA A 74 39.45 10.24 29.95
CA ALA A 74 39.30 10.09 28.51
C ALA A 74 38.56 8.78 28.16
N ASP A 75 38.89 7.67 28.81
CA ASP A 75 38.19 6.38 28.65
C ASP A 75 36.74 6.45 29.12
N ALA A 76 36.48 7.11 30.24
CA ALA A 76 35.12 7.31 30.75
C ALA A 76 34.28 8.18 29.79
N ALA A 77 34.87 9.24 29.24
CA ALA A 77 34.24 10.10 28.24
C ALA A 77 33.97 9.35 26.93
N ALA A 78 34.92 8.52 26.48
CA ALA A 78 34.77 7.69 25.28
C ALA A 78 33.66 6.64 25.44
N LYS A 79 33.57 5.96 26.60
CA LYS A 79 32.47 5.04 26.89
C LYS A 79 31.11 5.74 26.90
N LYS A 80 31.01 6.89 27.56
CA LYS A 80 29.76 7.65 27.64
C LYS A 80 29.28 8.12 26.26
N SER A 81 30.19 8.58 25.41
CA SER A 81 29.83 9.00 24.04
C SER A 81 29.43 7.81 23.16
N ALA A 82 30.07 6.65 23.33
CA ALA A 82 29.71 5.42 22.63
C ALA A 82 28.31 4.91 23.05
N GLU A 83 27.99 4.93 24.35
CA GLU A 83 26.66 4.56 24.87
C GLU A 83 25.55 5.52 24.41
N GLU A 84 25.80 6.83 24.41
CA GLU A 84 24.88 7.85 23.91
C GLU A 84 24.58 7.62 22.42
N SER A 85 25.63 7.40 21.62
CA SER A 85 25.53 7.13 20.18
C SER A 85 24.75 5.84 19.91
N ALA A 86 25.03 4.78 20.67
CA ALA A 86 24.30 3.52 20.58
C ALA A 86 22.82 3.69 20.96
N ARG A 87 22.50 4.48 21.98
CA ARG A 87 21.10 4.77 22.36
C ARG A 87 20.36 5.58 21.30
N ILE A 88 20.99 6.60 20.72
CA ILE A 88 20.39 7.41 19.65
C ILE A 88 20.13 6.54 18.42
N GLN A 89 21.08 5.67 18.05
CA GLN A 89 20.90 4.77 16.91
C GLN A 89 19.79 3.75 17.17
N ALA A 90 19.76 3.14 18.34
CA ALA A 90 18.70 2.20 18.73
C ALA A 90 17.31 2.87 18.71
N ALA A 91 17.20 4.13 19.16
CA ALA A 91 15.96 4.89 19.11
C ALA A 91 15.52 5.22 17.67
N LYS A 92 16.47 5.59 16.78
CA LYS A 92 16.19 5.82 15.35
C LYS A 92 15.74 4.54 14.65
N ASP A 93 16.41 3.43 14.91
CA ASP A 93 16.07 2.12 14.33
C ASP A 93 14.71 1.64 14.83
N ALA A 94 14.38 1.83 16.11
CA ALA A 94 13.08 1.51 16.66
C ALA A 94 11.96 2.35 16.03
N LYS A 95 12.19 3.66 15.85
CA LYS A 95 11.24 4.56 15.18
C LYS A 95 11.03 4.17 13.71
N SER A 96 12.10 3.94 12.97
CA SER A 96 12.04 3.54 11.55
C SER A 96 11.29 2.22 11.38
N LYS A 97 11.56 1.22 12.24
CA LYS A 97 10.83 -0.07 12.21
C LYS A 97 9.34 0.10 12.51
N LYS A 98 8.98 0.97 13.44
CA LYS A 98 7.57 1.26 13.75
C LYS A 98 6.86 1.94 12.58
N GLU A 99 7.47 2.96 11.98
CA GLU A 99 6.91 3.66 10.81
C GLU A 99 6.72 2.71 9.62
N ALA A 100 7.71 1.85 9.34
CA ALA A 100 7.61 0.83 8.30
C ALA A 100 6.49 -0.19 8.59
N ALA A 101 6.30 -0.58 9.85
CA ALA A 101 5.23 -1.48 10.25
C ALA A 101 3.84 -0.81 10.11
N ASP A 102 3.70 0.45 10.52
CA ASP A 102 2.46 1.20 10.39
C ASP A 102 2.08 1.41 8.91
N GLU A 103 3.06 1.72 8.05
CA GLU A 103 2.85 1.84 6.60
C GLU A 103 2.46 0.51 5.96
N ALA A 104 3.11 -0.61 6.37
CA ALA A 104 2.76 -1.94 5.90
C ALA A 104 1.33 -2.33 6.31
N VAL A 105 0.92 -2.03 7.54
CA VAL A 105 -0.45 -2.25 8.02
C VAL A 105 -1.46 -1.39 7.25
N ALA A 106 -1.14 -0.12 6.97
CA ALA A 106 -1.99 0.76 6.18
C ALA A 106 -2.18 0.23 4.75
N LYS A 107 -1.09 -0.16 4.08
CA LYS A 107 -1.13 -0.76 2.74
C LYS A 107 -1.92 -2.08 2.73
N ALA A 108 -1.76 -2.92 3.75
CA ALA A 108 -2.49 -4.17 3.87
C ALA A 108 -4.01 -3.94 4.07
N LYS A 109 -4.40 -2.97 4.90
CA LYS A 109 -5.81 -2.59 5.09
C LYS A 109 -6.43 -2.05 3.80
N GLU A 110 -5.73 -1.19 3.08
CA GLU A 110 -6.19 -0.63 1.82
C GLU A 110 -6.34 -1.73 0.75
N ALA A 111 -5.36 -2.64 0.65
CA ALA A 111 -5.44 -3.79 -0.25
C ALA A 111 -6.61 -4.73 0.11
N ALA A 112 -6.85 -4.97 1.41
CA ALA A 112 -7.98 -5.77 1.87
C ALA A 112 -9.33 -5.13 1.53
N LYS A 113 -9.46 -3.80 1.71
CA LYS A 113 -10.66 -3.04 1.34
C LYS A 113 -10.93 -3.13 -0.16
N LYS A 114 -9.91 -2.89 -0.99
CA LYS A 114 -10.02 -3.00 -2.46
C LYS A 114 -10.43 -4.40 -2.89
N ARG A 115 -9.87 -5.44 -2.28
CA ARG A 115 -10.23 -6.84 -2.56
C ARG A 115 -11.67 -7.16 -2.16
N ALA A 116 -12.14 -6.66 -1.02
CA ALA A 116 -13.52 -6.82 -0.59
C ALA A 116 -14.50 -6.12 -1.53
N GLU A 117 -14.17 -4.90 -1.96
CA GLU A 117 -14.98 -4.14 -2.91
C GLU A 117 -15.02 -4.79 -4.30
N GLN A 118 -13.88 -5.27 -4.81
CA GLN A 118 -13.83 -6.05 -6.05
C GLN A 118 -14.69 -7.30 -5.97
N LYS A 119 -14.63 -8.05 -4.86
CA LYS A 119 -15.44 -9.26 -4.68
C LYS A 119 -16.95 -8.95 -4.65
N LYS A 120 -17.34 -7.82 -4.04
CA LYS A 120 -18.74 -7.35 -4.07
C LYS A 120 -19.16 -6.96 -5.48
N LEU A 121 -18.32 -6.26 -6.21
CA LEU A 121 -18.56 -5.87 -7.61
C LEU A 121 -18.72 -7.09 -8.52
N GLU A 122 -17.86 -8.09 -8.34
CA GLU A 122 -17.86 -9.33 -9.11
C GLU A 122 -19.11 -10.16 -8.82
N SER A 123 -19.52 -10.25 -7.55
CA SER A 123 -20.78 -10.88 -7.17
C SER A 123 -21.97 -10.15 -7.82
N SER A 124 -22.01 -8.82 -7.77
CA SER A 124 -23.08 -8.03 -8.42
C SER A 124 -23.10 -8.21 -9.95
N ARG A 125 -21.93 -8.32 -10.58
CA ARG A 125 -21.80 -8.61 -12.02
C ARG A 125 -22.24 -10.02 -12.38
N SER A 126 -21.93 -11.01 -11.55
CA SER A 126 -22.36 -12.41 -11.77
C SER A 126 -23.88 -12.59 -11.69
N SER A 127 -24.57 -11.70 -10.97
CA SER A 127 -26.03 -11.67 -10.90
C SER A 127 -26.70 -11.04 -12.13
N VAL A 128 -25.92 -10.43 -13.04
CA VAL A 128 -26.42 -9.90 -14.31
C VAL A 128 -26.43 -11.02 -15.35
N ARG A 129 -27.59 -11.30 -15.95
CA ARG A 129 -27.64 -12.29 -17.04
C ARG A 129 -26.90 -11.80 -18.27
N ASP A 130 -26.30 -12.73 -19.00
CA ASP A 130 -25.60 -12.39 -20.24
C ASP A 130 -26.60 -11.92 -21.32
N ALA A 131 -26.27 -10.82 -22.00
CA ALA A 131 -27.03 -10.29 -23.13
C ALA A 131 -27.15 -11.28 -24.28
N SER A 132 -26.17 -12.19 -24.45
CA SER A 132 -26.18 -13.22 -25.50
C SER A 132 -27.32 -14.24 -25.37
N SER A 133 -27.99 -14.28 -24.21
CA SER A 133 -29.16 -15.13 -24.00
C SER A 133 -30.45 -14.60 -24.65
N PHE A 134 -30.43 -13.35 -25.16
CA PHE A 134 -31.54 -12.73 -25.86
C PHE A 134 -31.26 -12.69 -27.36
N SER A 135 -32.16 -13.28 -28.16
CA SER A 135 -32.06 -13.19 -29.61
C SER A 135 -32.25 -11.76 -30.09
N SER A 136 -31.37 -11.31 -30.99
CA SER A 136 -31.49 -10.00 -31.62
C SER A 136 -32.71 -9.97 -32.56
N GLN A 137 -33.50 -8.90 -32.47
CA GLN A 137 -34.70 -8.66 -33.28
C GLN A 137 -34.53 -7.36 -34.06
N GLY A 138 -35.27 -7.21 -35.16
CA GLY A 138 -35.20 -5.99 -35.99
C GLY A 138 -35.71 -4.73 -35.28
N SER A 139 -36.61 -4.89 -34.32
CA SER A 139 -37.10 -3.80 -33.46
C SER A 139 -37.61 -4.35 -32.13
N TYR A 140 -37.71 -3.45 -31.15
CA TYR A 140 -38.20 -3.74 -29.80
C TYR A 140 -39.15 -2.63 -29.36
N THR A 141 -40.26 -3.01 -28.74
CA THR A 141 -41.13 -2.07 -28.01
C THR A 141 -40.54 -1.77 -26.63
N ALA A 142 -40.91 -0.63 -26.04
CA ALA A 142 -40.50 -0.29 -24.67
C ALA A 142 -40.86 -1.41 -23.67
N ALA A 143 -42.03 -2.05 -23.82
CA ALA A 143 -42.45 -3.17 -22.99
C ALA A 143 -41.53 -4.39 -23.13
N GLN A 144 -41.09 -4.72 -24.35
CA GLN A 144 -40.12 -5.80 -24.57
C GLN A 144 -38.76 -5.47 -23.93
N VAL A 145 -38.31 -4.23 -24.04
CA VAL A 145 -37.06 -3.78 -23.40
C VAL A 145 -37.15 -3.86 -21.87
N GLN A 146 -38.26 -3.41 -21.29
CA GLN A 146 -38.51 -3.53 -19.85
C GLN A 146 -38.54 -5.01 -19.40
N ALA A 147 -39.18 -5.88 -20.16
CA ALA A 147 -39.21 -7.32 -19.87
C ALA A 147 -37.81 -7.93 -19.89
N MET A 148 -36.96 -7.57 -20.88
CA MET A 148 -35.56 -7.98 -20.89
C MET A 148 -34.82 -7.47 -19.65
N ALA A 149 -34.96 -6.19 -19.32
CA ALA A 149 -34.32 -5.59 -18.15
C ALA A 149 -34.68 -6.32 -16.85
N ARG A 150 -35.96 -6.70 -16.65
CA ARG A 150 -36.40 -7.51 -15.49
C ARG A 150 -35.73 -8.88 -15.41
N GLN A 151 -35.42 -9.49 -16.54
CA GLN A 151 -34.75 -10.80 -16.58
C GLN A 151 -33.24 -10.68 -16.36
N MET A 152 -32.65 -9.53 -16.66
CA MET A 152 -31.20 -9.32 -16.61
C MET A 152 -30.65 -8.91 -15.26
N MET A 153 -31.50 -8.58 -14.28
CA MET A 153 -31.05 -8.13 -12.96
C MET A 153 -31.96 -8.68 -11.84
N PRO A 154 -31.47 -8.69 -10.59
CA PRO A 154 -32.31 -8.96 -9.43
C PRO A 154 -33.55 -8.04 -9.36
N SER A 155 -34.68 -8.59 -8.91
CA SER A 155 -35.97 -7.88 -8.93
C SER A 155 -36.00 -6.61 -8.07
N ASP A 156 -35.24 -6.59 -6.98
CA ASP A 156 -35.07 -5.44 -6.09
C ASP A 156 -34.28 -4.29 -6.72
N GLN A 157 -33.48 -4.56 -7.76
CA GLN A 157 -32.74 -3.53 -8.48
C GLN A 157 -33.52 -2.91 -9.64
N PHE A 158 -34.52 -3.61 -10.16
CA PHE A 158 -35.22 -3.21 -11.38
C PHE A 158 -35.87 -1.83 -11.28
N GLN A 159 -36.54 -1.52 -10.16
CA GLN A 159 -37.26 -0.25 -10.06
C GLN A 159 -36.32 0.95 -10.11
N CYS A 160 -35.16 0.87 -9.44
CA CYS A 160 -34.14 1.91 -9.46
C CYS A 160 -33.55 2.09 -10.86
N PHE A 161 -33.21 0.99 -11.54
CA PHE A 161 -32.76 1.01 -12.93
C PHE A 161 -33.82 1.63 -13.85
N SER A 162 -35.09 1.24 -13.67
CA SER A 162 -36.23 1.70 -14.45
C SER A 162 -36.41 3.21 -14.34
N ASN A 163 -36.28 3.78 -13.14
CA ASN A 163 -36.39 5.22 -12.95
C ASN A 163 -35.33 5.96 -13.75
N ILE A 164 -34.06 5.52 -13.69
CA ILE A 164 -32.98 6.12 -14.47
C ILE A 164 -33.28 6.01 -15.97
N VAL A 165 -33.52 4.82 -16.50
CA VAL A 165 -33.75 4.63 -17.95
C VAL A 165 -34.96 5.42 -18.45
N SER A 166 -35.99 5.58 -17.62
CA SER A 166 -37.16 6.39 -17.95
C SER A 166 -36.80 7.88 -18.10
N HIS A 167 -35.93 8.42 -17.22
CA HIS A 167 -35.42 9.78 -17.32
C HIS A 167 -34.46 9.97 -18.50
N GLU A 168 -33.58 9.00 -18.74
CA GLU A 168 -32.51 9.10 -19.75
C GLU A 168 -33.04 8.97 -21.18
N SER A 169 -33.96 8.02 -21.42
CA SER A 169 -34.36 7.66 -22.80
C SER A 169 -35.85 7.41 -22.98
N GLY A 170 -36.65 7.42 -21.90
CA GLY A 170 -38.04 6.97 -21.97
C GLY A 170 -38.17 5.53 -22.47
N TRP A 171 -37.17 4.67 -22.20
CA TRP A 171 -37.06 3.30 -22.72
C TRP A 171 -36.82 3.16 -24.23
N ASN A 172 -36.43 4.23 -24.92
CA ASN A 172 -36.04 4.15 -26.32
C ASN A 172 -34.55 3.80 -26.46
N TYR A 173 -34.25 2.55 -26.84
CA TYR A 173 -32.88 2.07 -27.06
C TYR A 173 -32.16 2.72 -28.26
N LYS A 174 -32.88 3.48 -29.08
CA LYS A 174 -32.32 4.30 -30.18
C LYS A 174 -32.32 5.80 -29.84
N ALA A 175 -32.60 6.19 -28.59
CA ALA A 175 -32.59 7.58 -28.19
C ALA A 175 -31.19 8.18 -28.38
N THR A 176 -31.13 9.30 -29.09
CA THR A 176 -29.91 10.08 -29.27
C THR A 176 -30.17 11.50 -28.81
N ASN A 177 -29.38 11.99 -27.86
CA ASN A 177 -29.40 13.41 -27.51
C ASN A 177 -28.70 14.21 -28.63
N PRO A 178 -29.37 15.12 -29.35
CA PRO A 178 -28.79 15.84 -30.47
C PRO A 178 -27.69 16.84 -30.07
N GLY A 179 -27.72 17.35 -28.83
CA GLY A 179 -26.73 18.30 -28.34
C GLY A 179 -25.43 17.64 -27.90
N SER A 180 -25.52 16.52 -27.16
CA SER A 180 -24.35 15.83 -26.59
C SER A 180 -23.88 14.62 -27.39
N GLY A 181 -24.74 14.02 -28.21
CA GLY A 181 -24.49 12.74 -28.88
C GLY A 181 -24.61 11.52 -27.94
N ALA A 182 -25.13 11.69 -26.72
CA ALA A 182 -25.39 10.57 -25.82
C ALA A 182 -26.42 9.60 -26.44
N TYR A 183 -26.20 8.30 -26.27
CA TYR A 183 -26.93 7.27 -27.02
C TYR A 183 -27.52 6.16 -26.14
N GLY A 184 -28.69 5.67 -26.54
CA GLY A 184 -29.30 4.45 -26.04
C GLY A 184 -30.02 4.60 -24.70
N LEU A 185 -30.36 3.46 -24.10
CA LEU A 185 -31.21 3.37 -22.91
C LEU A 185 -30.69 4.16 -21.70
N VAL A 186 -29.36 4.18 -21.56
CA VAL A 186 -28.64 4.78 -20.43
C VAL A 186 -27.87 6.03 -20.82
N GLN A 187 -28.12 6.56 -22.03
CA GLN A 187 -27.49 7.78 -22.56
C GLN A 187 -25.95 7.79 -22.42
N ALA A 188 -25.31 6.72 -22.90
CA ALA A 188 -23.86 6.58 -22.84
C ALA A 188 -23.14 7.63 -23.70
N LEU A 189 -22.08 8.26 -23.14
CA LEU A 189 -21.27 9.28 -23.82
C LEU A 189 -19.76 8.95 -23.82
N PRO A 190 -19.14 8.72 -24.99
CA PRO A 190 -19.79 8.38 -26.27
C PRO A 190 -20.47 7.01 -26.21
N GLY A 191 -21.50 6.80 -27.04
CA GLY A 191 -22.24 5.54 -27.13
C GLY A 191 -21.35 4.31 -27.41
N SER A 192 -20.24 4.51 -28.13
CA SER A 192 -19.26 3.47 -28.46
C SER A 192 -18.65 2.76 -27.25
N LYS A 193 -18.72 3.33 -26.04
CA LYS A 193 -18.33 2.64 -24.80
C LYS A 193 -19.10 1.34 -24.56
N MET A 194 -20.32 1.24 -25.08
CA MET A 194 -21.16 0.04 -24.96
C MET A 194 -20.62 -1.16 -25.76
N SER A 195 -19.68 -0.95 -26.68
CA SER A 195 -18.98 -2.03 -27.40
C SER A 195 -18.28 -3.03 -26.49
N SER A 196 -17.88 -2.59 -25.28
CA SER A 196 -17.32 -3.47 -24.25
C SER A 196 -18.28 -4.54 -23.72
N ALA A 197 -19.60 -4.35 -23.91
CA ALA A 197 -20.61 -5.33 -23.52
C ALA A 197 -21.06 -6.22 -24.69
N GLY A 198 -20.81 -5.81 -25.94
CA GLY A 198 -21.18 -6.54 -27.16
C GLY A 198 -21.04 -5.65 -28.40
N ALA A 199 -20.65 -6.24 -29.54
CA ALA A 199 -20.45 -5.51 -30.80
C ALA A 199 -21.75 -4.94 -31.40
N ASP A 200 -22.90 -5.49 -31.01
CA ASP A 200 -24.26 -5.14 -31.45
C ASP A 200 -24.93 -4.06 -30.58
N TRP A 201 -24.16 -3.37 -29.73
CA TRP A 201 -24.64 -2.38 -28.75
C TRP A 201 -25.56 -1.31 -29.33
N GLN A 202 -25.38 -0.95 -30.60
CA GLN A 202 -26.16 0.10 -31.23
C GLN A 202 -27.60 -0.33 -31.49
N THR A 203 -27.88 -1.61 -31.72
CA THR A 203 -29.22 -2.08 -32.07
C THR A 203 -29.80 -3.07 -31.08
N ASN A 204 -28.98 -3.61 -30.17
CA ASN A 204 -29.41 -4.59 -29.18
C ASN A 204 -29.61 -3.95 -27.78
N PRO A 205 -30.87 -3.78 -27.31
CA PRO A 205 -31.15 -3.27 -25.98
C PRO A 205 -30.60 -4.14 -24.85
N ALA A 206 -30.50 -5.47 -25.02
CA ALA A 206 -29.90 -6.33 -24.00
C ALA A 206 -28.42 -5.98 -23.78
N THR A 207 -27.68 -5.69 -24.86
CA THR A 207 -26.29 -5.22 -24.78
C THR A 207 -26.20 -3.87 -24.07
N GLN A 208 -27.12 -2.94 -24.34
CA GLN A 208 -27.18 -1.65 -23.64
C GLN A 208 -27.50 -1.80 -22.15
N ILE A 209 -28.43 -2.70 -21.80
CA ILE A 209 -28.78 -3.02 -20.40
C ILE A 209 -27.57 -3.63 -19.69
N LYS A 210 -26.90 -4.61 -20.29
CA LYS A 210 -25.67 -5.23 -19.73
C LYS A 210 -24.60 -4.18 -19.45
N TRP A 211 -24.36 -3.28 -20.40
CA TRP A 211 -23.40 -2.21 -20.21
C TRP A 211 -23.82 -1.24 -19.08
N GLY A 212 -25.08 -0.82 -19.08
CA GLY A 212 -25.62 0.08 -18.06
C GLY A 212 -25.54 -0.50 -16.64
N LEU A 213 -25.87 -1.78 -16.48
CA LEU A 213 -25.73 -2.49 -15.22
C LEU A 213 -24.27 -2.57 -14.77
N ASN A 214 -23.35 -2.87 -15.68
CA ASN A 214 -21.92 -2.89 -15.37
C ASN A 214 -21.39 -1.53 -14.93
N TYR A 215 -21.83 -0.45 -15.59
CA TYR A 215 -21.50 0.92 -15.23
C TYR A 215 -22.03 1.28 -13.84
N MET A 216 -23.32 1.06 -13.59
CA MET A 216 -23.96 1.36 -12.31
C MET A 216 -23.32 0.57 -11.16
N ASN A 217 -23.07 -0.73 -11.36
CA ASN A 217 -22.39 -1.56 -10.38
C ASN A 217 -20.97 -1.07 -10.11
N SER A 218 -20.24 -0.62 -11.13
CA SER A 218 -18.86 -0.16 -10.97
C SER A 218 -18.76 1.20 -10.30
N ARG A 219 -19.67 2.12 -10.60
CA ARG A 219 -19.57 3.53 -10.18
C ARG A 219 -20.36 3.83 -8.92
N TYR A 220 -21.45 3.10 -8.70
CA TYR A 220 -22.43 3.32 -7.64
C TYR A 220 -22.77 2.06 -6.85
N GLN A 221 -21.97 0.99 -7.02
CA GLN A 221 -22.10 -0.29 -6.33
C GLN A 221 -23.39 -1.09 -6.65
N SER A 222 -24.46 -0.47 -7.15
CA SER A 222 -25.70 -1.09 -7.64
C SER A 222 -26.56 -0.10 -8.46
N PRO A 223 -27.57 -0.57 -9.22
CA PRO A 223 -28.58 0.32 -9.82
C PRO A 223 -29.34 1.19 -8.81
N CYS A 224 -29.57 0.70 -7.59
CA CYS A 224 -30.18 1.53 -6.55
C CYS A 224 -29.23 2.55 -5.96
N GLY A 225 -27.94 2.24 -5.83
CA GLY A 225 -26.94 3.24 -5.49
C GLY A 225 -26.86 4.34 -6.54
N ALA A 226 -26.97 3.98 -7.82
CA ALA A 226 -27.03 4.94 -8.93
C ALA A 226 -28.27 5.83 -8.83
N TRP A 227 -29.44 5.24 -8.53
CA TRP A 227 -30.67 6.00 -8.39
C TRP A 227 -30.62 6.96 -7.20
N SER A 228 -30.13 6.52 -6.04
CA SER A 228 -29.93 7.42 -4.88
C SER A 228 -28.98 8.57 -5.20
N PHE A 229 -27.90 8.30 -5.94
CA PHE A 229 -26.99 9.35 -6.41
C PHE A 229 -27.70 10.33 -7.36
N TRP A 230 -28.46 9.81 -8.32
CA TRP A 230 -29.25 10.61 -9.25
C TRP A 230 -30.25 11.50 -8.53
N GLN A 231 -30.97 11.00 -7.52
CA GLN A 231 -31.93 11.81 -6.76
C GLN A 231 -31.28 13.01 -6.06
N ALA A 232 -30.01 12.89 -5.66
CA ALA A 232 -29.29 13.96 -5.00
C ALA A 232 -28.63 14.95 -5.99
N ASN A 233 -28.27 14.50 -7.20
CA ASN A 233 -27.41 15.26 -8.10
C ASN A 233 -28.06 15.60 -9.45
N SER A 234 -29.17 14.95 -9.80
CA SER A 234 -29.81 14.99 -11.13
C SER A 234 -28.90 14.53 -12.29
N TRP A 235 -27.87 13.73 -11.99
CA TRP A 235 -27.01 13.04 -12.95
C TRP A 235 -26.48 11.73 -12.35
N TYR A 236 -25.97 10.83 -13.19
CA TYR A 236 -25.28 9.58 -12.78
C TYR A 236 -24.29 9.12 -13.87
#